data_AF-A0A6G7C587-F1
#
_entry.id   AF-A0A6G7C587-F1
#
_cell.length_a   1.000
_cell.length_b   1.000
_cell.length_c   1.000
_cell.angle_alpha   90.00
_cell.angle_beta   90.00
_cell.angle_gamma   90.00
#
_symmetry.space_group_name_H-M   'P 1'
#
loop_
_entity.id
_entity.type
_entity.pdbx_description
1 polymer ?
#
loop_
_entity_poly.entity_id
_entity_poly.type
_entity_poly.pdbx_seq_one_letter_code
_entity_poly.pdbx_strand_id
1 'polypeptide(L)'
;MYGYSSLSGYNSLSPEEKQLFDIKAFIPYFKIFHLSLAGSYLLIFCFLLFTISPHWAQIFSVTYPFLAYIYFIWKTNRFFKRRNRKQYNLSLIVICLLFILLLAIVFQFLRN
;
A
#
# COMPACT_ATOMS: atom_id res chain seq x y z
N MET A 1 -6.54 -22.94 9.38
CA MET A 1 -5.62 -22.06 10.12
C MET A 1 -4.48 -21.46 9.24
N TYR A 2 -4.53 -21.60 7.91
CA TYR A 2 -3.41 -21.29 6.98
C TYR A 2 -3.33 -19.84 6.42
N GLY A 3 -4.15 -18.91 6.91
CA GLY A 3 -4.27 -17.57 6.30
C GLY A 3 -3.37 -16.46 6.88
N TYR A 4 -2.74 -16.69 8.04
CA TYR A 4 -2.08 -15.63 8.82
C TYR A 4 -0.55 -15.58 8.67
N SER A 5 0.08 -16.63 8.13
CA SER A 5 1.54 -16.75 8.07
C SER A 5 2.19 -15.66 7.22
N SER A 6 1.52 -15.19 6.17
CA SER A 6 2.01 -14.14 5.27
C SER A 6 1.81 -12.71 5.80
N LEU A 7 1.18 -12.52 6.96
CA LEU A 7 0.88 -11.20 7.52
C LEU A 7 1.91 -10.81 8.59
N SER A 8 3.14 -10.53 8.16
CA SER A 8 4.26 -10.17 9.06
C SER A 8 3.89 -9.07 10.05
N GLY A 9 3.21 -8.01 9.60
CA GLY A 9 2.75 -6.91 10.46
C GLY A 9 1.79 -7.34 11.57
N TYR A 10 0.84 -8.24 11.29
CA TYR A 10 -0.05 -8.80 12.31
C TYR A 10 0.71 -9.74 13.26
N ASN A 11 1.62 -10.55 12.72
CA ASN A 11 2.40 -11.51 13.51
C ASN A 11 3.30 -10.80 14.54
N SER A 12 3.81 -9.61 14.21
CA SER A 12 4.61 -8.75 15.08
C SER A 12 3.83 -8.01 16.17
N LEU A 13 2.49 -8.02 16.13
CA LEU A 13 1.67 -7.41 17.20
C LEU A 13 1.76 -8.24 18.50
N SER A 14 1.74 -7.55 19.64
CA SER A 14 1.60 -8.21 20.94
C SER A 14 0.24 -8.92 21.06
N PRO A 15 0.07 -9.87 22.00
CA PRO A 15 -1.22 -10.53 22.22
C PRO A 15 -2.37 -9.54 22.48
N GLU A 16 -2.11 -8.46 23.21
CA GLU A 16 -3.08 -7.41 23.52
C GLU A 16 -3.44 -6.60 22.27
N GLU A 17 -2.44 -6.24 21.45
CA GLU A 17 -2.66 -5.53 20.19
C GLU A 17 -3.44 -6.38 19.17
N LYS A 18 -3.21 -7.70 19.13
CA LYS A 18 -3.96 -8.63 18.27
C LYS A 18 -5.45 -8.65 18.62
N GLN A 19 -5.82 -8.55 19.89
CA GLN A 19 -7.23 -8.49 20.32
C GLN A 19 -7.93 -7.20 19.86
N LEU A 20 -7.16 -6.13 19.67
CA LEU A 20 -7.65 -4.82 19.21
C LEU A 20 -7.67 -4.71 17.67
N PHE A 21 -7.20 -5.71 16.94
CA PHE A 21 -7.15 -5.72 15.48
C PHE A 21 -8.21 -6.65 14.90
N ASP A 22 -9.08 -6.13 14.04
CA ASP A 22 -10.07 -6.94 13.32
C ASP A 22 -9.43 -7.70 12.15
N ILE A 23 -8.75 -8.79 12.49
CA ILE A 23 -8.06 -9.64 11.51
C ILE A 23 -9.04 -10.31 10.53
N LYS A 24 -10.27 -10.60 10.97
CA LYS A 24 -11.30 -11.27 10.16
C LYS A 24 -11.75 -10.37 9.02
N ALA A 25 -11.93 -9.08 9.27
CA ALA A 25 -12.24 -8.10 8.23
C ALA A 25 -11.01 -7.68 7.41
N PHE A 26 -9.82 -7.68 8.02
CA PHE A 26 -8.58 -7.30 7.33
C PHE A 26 -8.16 -8.28 6.24
N ILE A 27 -8.24 -9.59 6.47
CA ILE A 27 -7.81 -10.60 5.49
C ILE A 27 -8.49 -10.46 4.11
N PRO A 28 -9.84 -10.42 4.02
CA PRO A 28 -10.49 -10.27 2.71
C PRO A 28 -10.13 -8.93 2.07
N TYR A 29 -10.01 -7.85 2.85
CA TYR A 29 -9.55 -6.56 2.36
C TYR A 29 -8.12 -6.63 1.79
N PHE A 30 -7.18 -7.23 2.51
CA PHE A 30 -5.79 -7.40 2.07
C PHE A 30 -5.73 -8.13 0.74
N LYS A 31 -6.47 -9.24 0.60
CA LYS A 31 -6.51 -10.04 -0.63
C LYS A 31 -7.10 -9.27 -1.80
N ILE A 32 -8.28 -8.67 -1.60
CA ILE A 32 -8.96 -7.91 -2.66
C ILE A 32 -8.13 -6.70 -3.07
N PHE A 33 -7.50 -6.01 -2.12
CA PHE A 33 -6.63 -4.88 -2.42
C PHE A 33 -5.46 -5.28 -3.34
N HIS A 34 -4.71 -6.34 -3.01
CA HIS A 34 -3.56 -6.75 -3.82
C HIS A 34 -3.97 -7.35 -5.17
N LEU A 35 -5.08 -8.08 -5.23
CA LEU A 35 -5.60 -8.60 -6.50
C LEU A 35 -6.07 -7.46 -7.40
N SER A 36 -6.80 -6.49 -6.83
CA SER A 36 -7.25 -5.30 -7.57
C SER A 36 -6.06 -4.49 -8.04
N LEU A 37 -5.05 -4.28 -7.19
CA LEU A 37 -3.82 -3.57 -7.52
C LEU A 37 -3.07 -4.27 -8.66
N ALA A 38 -2.91 -5.59 -8.61
CA ALA A 38 -2.23 -6.33 -9.67
C ALA A 38 -2.99 -6.25 -11.00
N GLY A 39 -4.32 -6.44 -10.96
CA GLY A 39 -5.17 -6.36 -12.15
C GLY A 39 -5.18 -4.97 -12.76
N SER A 40 -5.39 -3.92 -11.96
CA SER A 40 -5.38 -2.53 -12.43
C SER A 40 -4.00 -2.10 -12.90
N TYR A 41 -2.94 -2.50 -12.20
CA TYR A 41 -1.55 -2.24 -12.62
C TYR A 41 -1.30 -2.82 -14.01
N LEU A 42 -1.62 -4.11 -14.23
CA LEU A 42 -1.38 -4.77 -15.50
C LEU A 42 -2.17 -4.10 -16.64
N LEU A 43 -3.47 -3.87 -16.43
CA LEU A 43 -4.34 -3.29 -17.44
C LEU A 43 -3.90 -1.87 -17.82
N ILE A 44 -3.65 -1.01 -16.83
CA ILE A 44 -3.26 0.39 -17.07
C ILE A 44 -1.84 0.45 -17.66
N PHE A 45 -0.90 -0.34 -17.15
CA PHE A 45 0.47 -0.38 -17.69
C PHE A 45 0.48 -0.83 -19.15
N CYS A 46 -0.20 -1.93 -19.50
CA CYS A 46 -0.30 -2.39 -20.89
C CYS A 46 -0.97 -1.34 -21.78
N PHE A 47 -2.06 -0.72 -21.32
CA PHE A 47 -2.73 0.35 -22.05
C PHE A 47 -1.77 1.52 -22.33
N LEU A 48 -1.06 2.01 -21.32
CA LEU A 48 -0.10 3.10 -21.47
C LEU A 48 1.05 2.71 -22.40
N LEU A 49 1.60 1.50 -22.26
CA LEU A 49 2.76 1.03 -23.02
C LEU A 49 2.45 0.87 -24.51
N PHE A 50 1.30 0.27 -24.84
CA PHE A 50 0.96 -0.10 -26.21
C PHE A 50 0.10 0.94 -26.94
N THR A 51 -0.59 1.84 -26.21
CA THR A 51 -1.53 2.79 -26.83
C THR A 51 -1.11 4.25 -26.68
N ILE A 52 -0.40 4.62 -25.60
CA ILE A 52 -0.12 6.03 -25.29
C ILE A 52 1.35 6.38 -25.50
N SER A 53 2.24 5.88 -24.64
CA SER A 53 3.69 6.04 -24.78
C SER A 53 4.44 5.24 -23.71
N PRO A 54 5.58 4.63 -24.06
CA PRO A 54 6.47 3.98 -23.10
C PRO A 54 6.90 4.89 -21.94
N HIS A 55 7.02 6.20 -22.17
CA HIS A 55 7.41 7.17 -21.14
C HIS A 55 6.35 7.26 -20.03
N TRP A 56 5.06 7.37 -20.39
CA TRP A 56 3.98 7.38 -19.40
C TRP A 56 3.83 6.04 -18.68
N ALA A 57 4.09 4.93 -19.38
CA ALA A 57 4.11 3.60 -18.77
C ALA A 57 5.22 3.47 -17.70
N GLN A 58 6.39 4.06 -17.95
CA GLN A 58 7.51 4.11 -16.99
C GLN A 58 7.20 4.96 -15.76
N ILE A 59 6.58 6.14 -15.95
CA ILE A 59 6.16 6.97 -14.82
C ILE A 59 5.12 6.22 -13.99
N PHE A 60 4.12 5.62 -14.63
CA PHE A 60 3.07 4.85 -13.98
C PHE A 60 3.60 3.64 -13.21
N SER A 61 4.49 2.85 -13.80
CA SER A 61 5.01 1.62 -13.20
C SER A 61 5.66 1.86 -11.83
N VAL A 62 6.30 3.02 -11.69
CA VAL A 62 6.91 3.42 -10.42
C VAL A 62 5.90 4.11 -9.52
N THR A 63 5.16 5.11 -10.00
CA THR A 63 4.32 5.98 -9.16
C THR A 63 3.05 5.30 -8.63
N TYR A 64 2.44 4.39 -9.40
CA TYR A 64 1.15 3.80 -9.05
C TYR A 64 1.21 2.89 -7.81
N PRO A 65 2.20 1.98 -7.65
CA PRO A 65 2.37 1.23 -6.41
C PRO A 65 2.53 2.12 -5.17
N PHE A 66 3.29 3.22 -5.24
CA PHE A 66 3.45 4.13 -4.10
C PHE A 66 2.12 4.73 -3.65
N LEU A 67 1.34 5.27 -4.59
CA LEU A 67 0.01 5.82 -4.29
C LEU A 67 -0.92 4.75 -3.70
N ALA A 68 -0.91 3.55 -4.28
CA ALA A 68 -1.71 2.44 -3.80
C ALA A 68 -1.33 2.04 -2.37
N TYR A 69 -0.04 1.94 -2.04
CA TYR A 69 0.43 1.58 -0.70
C TYR A 69 0.20 2.69 0.34
N ILE A 70 0.29 3.97 -0.04
CA ILE A 70 -0.12 5.08 0.84
C ILE A 70 -1.59 4.93 1.22
N TYR A 71 -2.47 4.72 0.24
CA TYR A 71 -3.88 4.47 0.48
C TYR A 71 -4.11 3.21 1.33
N PHE A 72 -3.38 2.13 1.03
CA PHE A 72 -3.48 0.86 1.76
C PHE A 72 -3.16 1.03 3.24
N ILE A 73 -2.06 1.69 3.58
CA ILE A 73 -1.64 1.94 4.97
C ILE A 73 -2.69 2.81 5.67
N TRP A 74 -3.11 3.90 5.03
CA TRP A 74 -4.13 4.78 5.58
C TRP A 74 -5.43 4.03 5.88
N LYS A 75 -5.93 3.26 4.91
CA LYS A 75 -7.16 2.49 5.04
C LYS A 75 -7.04 1.35 6.05
N THR A 76 -5.87 0.72 6.15
CA THR A 76 -5.62 -0.39 7.09
C THR A 76 -5.77 0.06 8.55
N ASN A 77 -5.53 1.35 8.83
CA ASN A 77 -5.71 1.90 10.17
C ASN A 77 -7.14 1.74 10.72
N ARG A 78 -8.16 1.59 9.86
CA ARG A 78 -9.56 1.39 10.28
C ARG A 78 -9.82 0.03 10.93
N PHE A 79 -8.93 -0.95 10.73
CA PHE A 79 -9.09 -2.30 11.30
C PHE A 79 -8.60 -2.36 12.75
N PHE A 80 -7.93 -1.32 13.26
CA PHE A 80 -7.66 -1.18 14.67
C PHE A 80 -8.86 -0.59 15.39
N LYS A 81 -9.43 -1.31 16.37
CA LYS A 81 -10.48 -0.78 17.27
C LYS A 81 -9.97 0.38 18.11
N ARG A 82 -8.71 0.31 18.52
CA ARG A 82 -7.98 1.38 19.22
C ARG A 82 -6.51 1.33 18.82
N ARG A 83 -5.97 2.47 18.40
CA ARG A 83 -4.54 2.62 18.06
C ARG A 83 -3.79 3.23 19.22
N ASN A 84 -2.58 2.72 19.46
CA ASN A 84 -1.66 3.41 20.36
C ASN A 84 -0.90 4.53 19.61
N ARG A 85 -0.32 5.47 20.35
CA ARG A 85 0.40 6.61 19.78
C ARG A 85 1.57 6.18 18.89
N LYS A 86 2.25 5.07 19.23
CA LYS A 86 3.36 4.51 18.46
C LYS A 86 2.91 4.04 17.07
N GLN A 87 1.82 3.28 17.00
CA GLN A 87 1.21 2.82 15.74
C GLN A 87 0.72 3.98 14.89
N TYR A 88 0.14 5.02 15.52
CA TYR A 88 -0.26 6.24 14.83
C TYR A 88 0.93 6.95 14.17
N ASN A 89 1.95 7.25 14.96
CA ASN A 89 3.15 7.92 14.49
C ASN A 89 3.89 7.11 13.43
N LEU A 90 4.00 5.79 13.60
CA LEU A 90 4.64 4.91 12.62
C LEU A 90 3.94 4.95 11.27
N SER A 91 2.61 4.83 11.23
CA SER A 91 1.88 4.90 9.96
C SER A 91 2.08 6.25 9.27
N LEU A 92 2.08 7.36 10.02
CA LEU A 92 2.34 8.67 9.46
C LEU A 92 3.77 8.79 8.91
N ILE A 93 4.77 8.35 9.66
CA ILE A 93 6.17 8.36 9.22
C ILE A 93 6.32 7.59 7.91
N VAL A 94 5.76 6.37 7.84
CA VAL A 94 5.85 5.54 6.62
C VAL A 94 5.11 6.21 5.45
N ILE A 95 3.92 6.76 5.66
CA ILE A 95 3.18 7.49 4.62
C ILE A 95 3.99 8.70 4.13
N CYS A 96 4.55 9.51 5.04
CA CYS A 96 5.37 10.66 4.68
C CYS A 96 6.62 10.24 3.91
N LEU A 97 7.31 9.18 4.33
CA LEU A 97 8.48 8.65 3.63
C LEU A 97 8.13 8.19 2.21
N LEU A 98 7.04 7.42 2.05
CA LEU A 98 6.57 6.98 0.74
C LEU A 98 6.17 8.16 -0.15
N PHE A 99 5.55 9.19 0.44
CA PHE A 99 5.14 10.38 -0.29
C PHE A 99 6.33 11.24 -0.72
N ILE A 100 7.33 11.43 0.13
CA ILE A 100 8.59 12.12 -0.22
C ILE A 100 9.31 11.36 -1.34
N LEU A 101 9.40 10.03 -1.24
CA LEU A 101 10.02 9.20 -2.27
C LEU A 101 9.27 9.30 -3.60
N LEU A 102 7.93 9.29 -3.56
CA LEU A 102 7.08 9.51 -4.73
C LEU A 102 7.37 10.88 -5.38
N LEU A 103 7.43 11.96 -4.59
CA LEU A 103 7.75 13.30 -5.10
C LEU A 103 9.14 13.37 -5.71
N ALA A 104 10.15 12.74 -5.09
CA ALA A 104 11.50 12.68 -5.61
C ALA A 104 11.57 11.98 -6.97
N ILE A 105 10.87 10.86 -7.11
CA ILE A 105 10.78 10.10 -8.37
C ILE A 105 10.08 10.93 -9.45
N VAL A 106 8.93 11.54 -9.14
CA VAL A 106 8.20 12.40 -10.09
C VAL A 106 9.08 13.56 -10.52
N PHE A 107 9.78 14.21 -9.59
CA PHE A 107 10.71 15.30 -9.90
C PHE A 107 11.84 14.85 -10.84
N GLN A 108 12.38 13.64 -10.65
CA GLN A 108 13.40 13.08 -11.55
C GLN A 108 12.85 12.89 -12.96
N PHE A 109 11.62 12.38 -13.11
CA PHE A 109 10.98 12.21 -14.42
C PHE A 109 10.66 13.54 -15.10
N LEU A 110 10.34 14.60 -14.34
CA LEU A 110 10.09 15.93 -14.89
C LEU A 110 11.36 16.66 -15.34
N ARG A 111 12.53 16.26 -14.82
CA ARG A 111 13.82 16.85 -15.16
C ARG A 111 14.46 16.21 -16.40
N ASN A 112 14.20 14.93 -16.63
CA ASN A 112 14.70 14.18 -17.79
C ASN A 112 13.87 14.44 -19.04
#